data_AF-A0A7X7UW64-F1
#
_entry.id   AF-A0A7X7UW64-F1
#
_cell.length_a   1.000
_cell.length_b   1.000
_cell.length_c   1.000
_cell.angle_alpha   90.00
_cell.angle_beta   90.00
_cell.angle_gamma   90.00
#
_symmetry.space_group_name_H-M   'P 1'
#
loop_
_entity.id
_entity.type
_entity.pdbx_description
1 polymer ?
#
loop_
_entity_poly.entity_id
_entity_poly.type
_entity_poly.pdbx_seq_one_letter_code
_entity_poly.pdbx_strand_id
1 'polypeptide(L)'
;FTRGGEPQVIKIKEAGTKAVHNNCIRCHEDVIVDSKLMRPEYSHNQLRKERKCWECHRETPHGKVKGLSSTPNALVPLLDSPVPEWLKKLTN
;
A
#
# COMPACT_ATOMS: atom_id res chain seq x y z
N PHE A 1 -32.39 10.58 -6.88
CA PHE A 1 -31.08 10.33 -7.50
C PHE A 1 -30.03 11.14 -6.74
N THR A 2 -29.13 10.51 -6.00
CA THR A 2 -27.95 11.19 -5.43
C THR A 2 -26.91 11.32 -6.53
N ARG A 3 -26.38 12.52 -6.75
CA ARG A 3 -25.45 12.82 -7.86
C ARG A 3 -24.05 12.18 -7.72
N GLY A 4 -23.78 11.43 -6.64
CA GLY A 4 -22.57 10.62 -6.44
C GLY A 4 -21.28 11.36 -6.79
N GLY A 5 -21.13 12.60 -6.30
CA GLY A 5 -20.02 13.48 -6.66
C GLY A 5 -18.71 13.14 -5.94
N GLU A 6 -18.76 12.24 -4.97
CA GLU A 6 -17.61 11.75 -4.23
C GLU A 6 -16.70 10.87 -5.12
N PRO A 7 -15.38 10.98 -4.98
CA PRO A 7 -14.45 10.09 -5.67
C PRO A 7 -14.71 8.63 -5.27
N GLN A 8 -14.95 7.77 -6.26
CA GLN A 8 -15.20 6.34 -6.04
C GLN A 8 -13.98 5.55 -5.51
N VAL A 9 -12.78 6.15 -5.55
CA VAL A 9 -11.53 5.46 -5.22
C VAL A 9 -10.68 6.31 -4.28
N ILE A 10 -10.27 5.71 -3.17
CA ILE A 10 -9.29 6.29 -2.25
C ILE A 10 -7.90 6.22 -2.88
N LYS A 11 -7.20 7.35 -2.91
CA LYS A 11 -5.81 7.44 -3.39
C LYS A 11 -4.87 7.71 -2.23
N ILE A 12 -3.73 7.02 -2.26
CA ILE A 12 -2.68 7.22 -1.26
C ILE A 12 -2.12 8.65 -1.37
N LYS A 13 -1.97 9.32 -0.21
CA LYS A 13 -1.33 10.64 -0.13
C LYS A 13 0.18 10.49 -0.31
N GLU A 14 0.86 11.61 -0.55
CA GLU A 14 2.32 11.62 -0.75
C GLU A 14 3.08 11.04 0.46
N ALA A 15 2.72 11.43 1.68
CA ALA A 15 3.33 10.89 2.90
C ALA A 15 3.21 9.36 2.98
N GLY A 16 2.02 8.82 2.68
CA GLY A 16 1.80 7.38 2.63
C GLY A 16 2.60 6.71 1.51
N THR A 17 2.68 7.35 0.34
CA THR A 17 3.47 6.87 -0.80
C THR A 17 4.93 6.69 -0.41
N LYS A 18 5.52 7.69 0.27
CA LYS A 18 6.90 7.64 0.74
C LYS A 18 7.11 6.54 1.79
N ALA A 19 6.20 6.41 2.74
CA ALA A 19 6.27 5.37 3.77
C ALA A 19 6.20 3.96 3.17
N VAL A 20 5.27 3.71 2.25
CA VAL A 20 5.13 2.41 1.57
C VAL A 20 6.37 2.09 0.74
N HIS A 21 6.87 3.04 -0.06
CA HIS A 21 8.07 2.83 -0.88
C HIS A 21 9.30 2.53 -0.03
N ASN A 22 9.51 3.27 1.06
CA ASN A 22 10.61 3.02 2.00
C ASN A 22 10.49 1.63 2.66
N ASN A 23 9.28 1.18 2.96
CA ASN A 23 9.06 -0.17 3.50
C ASN A 23 9.40 -1.25 2.48
N CYS A 24 9.04 -1.05 1.20
CA CYS A 24 9.45 -1.96 0.12
C CYS A 24 10.98 -2.06 0.06
N ILE A 25 11.68 -0.93 0.04
CA ILE A 25 13.16 -0.90 0.01
C ILE A 25 13.74 -1.58 1.24
N ARG A 26 13.25 -1.26 2.43
CA ARG A 26 13.76 -1.83 3.69
C ARG A 26 13.64 -3.36 3.73
N CYS A 27 12.49 -3.90 3.35
CA CYS A 27 12.26 -5.35 3.42
C CYS A 27 12.93 -6.12 2.27
N HIS A 28 13.25 -5.45 1.16
CA HIS A 28 13.84 -6.07 -0.03
C HIS A 28 15.25 -5.54 -0.34
N GLU A 29 15.93 -4.94 0.64
CA GLU A 29 17.22 -4.31 0.43
C GLU A 29 18.22 -5.28 -0.19
N ASP A 30 18.35 -6.47 0.38
CA ASP A 30 19.27 -7.51 -0.08
C ASP A 30 19.05 -7.87 -1.55
N VAL A 31 17.79 -7.96 -2.00
CA VAL A 31 17.46 -8.28 -3.40
C VAL A 31 17.74 -7.09 -4.33
N ILE A 32 17.53 -5.87 -3.84
CA ILE A 32 17.74 -4.64 -4.61
C ILE A 32 19.24 -4.37 -4.82
N VAL A 33 20.07 -4.69 -3.82
CA VAL A 33 21.53 -4.44 -3.82
C VAL A 33 22.36 -5.66 -4.17
N ASP A 34 21.75 -6.84 -4.38
CA ASP A 34 22.47 -8.08 -4.71
C ASP A 34 23.35 -7.91 -5.95
N SER A 35 24.67 -8.03 -5.75
CA SER A 35 25.68 -7.91 -6.80
C SER A 35 25.58 -8.98 -7.87
N LYS A 36 24.94 -10.12 -7.58
CA LYS A 36 24.66 -11.18 -8.58
C LYS A 36 23.52 -10.83 -9.51
N LEU A 37 22.60 -9.98 -9.07
CA LEU A 37 21.47 -9.45 -9.85
C LEU A 37 21.77 -8.05 -10.41
N MET A 38 22.92 -7.46 -10.03
CA MET A 38 23.42 -6.22 -10.60
C MET A 38 23.89 -6.45 -12.04
N ARG A 39 23.34 -5.65 -12.96
CA ARG A 39 24.03 -5.37 -14.22
C ARG A 39 25.14 -4.36 -13.95
N PRO A 40 26.30 -4.44 -14.64
CA PRO A 40 27.46 -3.59 -14.35
C PRO A 40 27.20 -2.08 -14.49
N GLU A 41 26.13 -1.67 -15.17
CA GLU A 41 25.77 -0.25 -15.22
C GLU A 41 25.33 0.28 -13.84
N TYR A 42 26.19 1.10 -13.22
CA TYR A 42 25.95 1.89 -12.01
C TYR A 42 24.59 2.61 -11.98
N SER A 43 24.04 2.98 -13.15
CA SER A 43 22.76 3.69 -13.28
C SER A 43 21.55 2.88 -12.80
N HIS A 44 21.60 1.54 -12.87
CA HIS A 44 20.46 0.71 -12.51
C HIS A 44 20.15 0.75 -11.01
N ASN A 45 21.14 1.03 -10.17
CA ASN A 45 20.99 1.00 -8.72
C ASN A 45 20.25 2.23 -8.17
N GLN A 46 20.60 3.43 -8.63
CA GLN A 46 19.86 4.64 -8.25
C GLN A 46 18.45 4.62 -8.82
N LEU A 47 18.29 4.18 -10.09
CA LEU A 47 16.98 4.03 -10.72
C LEU A 47 16.04 3.09 -9.93
N ARG A 48 16.56 2.01 -9.32
CA ARG A 48 15.75 1.08 -8.52
C ARG A 48 15.28 1.63 -7.17
N LYS A 49 16.01 2.59 -6.59
CA LYS A 49 15.64 3.21 -5.31
C LYS A 49 14.80 4.48 -5.48
N GLU A 50 15.00 5.21 -6.56
CA GLU A 50 14.26 6.46 -6.85
C GLU A 50 12.90 6.21 -7.50
N ARG A 51 12.82 5.22 -8.40
CA ARG A 51 11.56 4.81 -9.02
C ARG A 51 10.69 4.04 -8.03
N LYS A 52 9.39 4.32 -8.01
CA LYS A 52 8.45 3.60 -7.14
C LYS A 52 8.37 2.13 -7.53
N CYS A 53 8.48 1.22 -6.55
CA CYS A 53 8.53 -0.22 -6.79
C CYS A 53 7.34 -0.73 -7.63
N TRP A 54 6.13 -0.23 -7.34
CA TRP A 54 4.89 -0.63 -8.01
C TRP A 54 4.68 -0.04 -9.42
N GLU A 55 5.60 0.78 -9.93
CA GLU A 55 5.57 1.14 -11.35
C GLU A 55 5.89 -0.07 -12.24
N CYS A 56 6.72 -0.99 -11.75
CA CYS A 56 6.93 -2.31 -12.36
C CYS A 56 6.05 -3.38 -11.70
N HIS A 57 5.96 -3.39 -10.37
CA HIS A 57 5.12 -4.32 -9.61
C HIS A 57 3.66 -3.83 -9.55
N ARG A 58 3.02 -3.70 -10.72
CA ARG A 58 1.74 -3.01 -10.89
C ARG A 58 0.56 -3.63 -10.14
N GLU A 59 0.66 -4.90 -9.75
CA GLU A 59 -0.37 -5.60 -9.00
C GLU A 59 -0.21 -5.47 -7.47
N THR A 60 0.90 -4.90 -6.99
CA THR A 60 1.17 -4.68 -5.56
C THR A 60 1.08 -3.17 -5.26
N PRO A 61 0.47 -2.73 -4.15
CA PRO A 61 -0.09 -3.54 -3.05
C PRO A 61 -1.55 -3.98 -3.21
N HIS A 62 -2.34 -3.41 -4.14
CA HIS A 62 -3.79 -3.66 -4.22
C HIS A 62 -4.31 -3.82 -5.65
N GLY A 63 -3.51 -4.35 -6.56
CA GLY A 63 -3.92 -4.55 -7.95
C GLY A 63 -4.02 -3.26 -8.77
N LYS A 64 -4.19 -3.43 -10.09
CA LYS A 64 -4.37 -2.31 -11.02
C LYS A 64 -5.80 -1.76 -11.04
N VAL A 65 -6.80 -2.62 -10.84
CA VAL A 65 -8.22 -2.27 -10.97
C VAL A 65 -8.73 -1.69 -9.65
N LYS A 66 -9.35 -0.51 -9.71
CA LYS A 66 -9.90 0.18 -8.53
C LYS A 66 -11.29 0.70 -8.87
N GLY A 67 -12.29 0.29 -8.10
CA GLY A 67 -13.68 0.71 -8.27
C GLY A 67 -14.63 -0.11 -7.40
N LEU A 68 -15.85 0.40 -7.22
CA LEU A 68 -16.88 -0.26 -6.41
C LEU A 68 -17.27 -1.64 -6.97
N SER A 69 -17.22 -1.82 -8.29
CA SER A 69 -17.52 -3.09 -8.96
C SER A 69 -16.36 -4.09 -8.93
N SER A 70 -15.12 -3.63 -8.72
CA SER A 70 -13.93 -4.51 -8.71
C SER A 70 -13.60 -5.08 -7.32
N THR A 71 -14.23 -4.55 -6.27
CA THR A 71 -14.02 -4.99 -4.89
C THR A 71 -15.34 -5.53 -4.31
N PRO A 72 -15.72 -6.77 -4.66
CA PRO A 72 -16.92 -7.39 -4.08
C PRO A 72 -16.76 -7.48 -2.55
N ASN A 73 -17.84 -7.25 -1.81
CA ASN A 73 -17.87 -7.28 -0.34
C ASN A 73 -17.09 -6.15 0.36
N ALA A 74 -16.97 -4.96 -0.24
CA ALA A 74 -16.40 -3.78 0.42
C ALA A 74 -17.13 -3.38 1.72
N LEU A 75 -18.41 -3.78 1.85
CA LEU A 75 -19.15 -3.73 3.11
C LEU A 75 -18.74 -4.94 3.97
N VAL A 76 -17.64 -4.80 4.69
CA VAL A 76 -17.24 -5.73 5.74
C VAL A 76 -17.97 -5.35 7.03
N PRO A 77 -18.49 -6.31 7.82
CA PRO A 77 -19.00 -6.02 9.15
C PRO A 77 -17.93 -5.26 9.94
N LEU A 78 -18.35 -4.26 10.72
CA LEU A 78 -17.46 -3.60 11.68
C LEU A 78 -16.81 -4.69 12.54
N LEU A 79 -15.49 -4.67 12.62
CA LEU A 79 -14.75 -5.54 13.54
C LEU A 79 -15.27 -5.29 14.95
N ASP A 80 -15.37 -6.37 15.73
CA ASP A 80 -15.67 -6.25 17.16
C ASP A 80 -14.68 -5.30 17.82
N SER A 81 -15.15 -4.58 18.83
CA SER A 81 -14.31 -3.63 19.54
C SER A 81 -13.06 -4.35 20.06
N PRO A 82 -11.84 -3.88 19.71
CA PRO A 82 -10.62 -4.46 20.24
C PRO A 82 -10.47 -4.19 21.74
N VAL A 83 -11.36 -3.36 22.31
CA VAL A 83 -11.39 -3.02 23.73
C VAL A 83 -12.08 -4.13 24.51
N PRO A 84 -11.38 -4.82 25.42
CA PRO A 84 -11.97 -5.84 26.28
C PRO A 84 -13.11 -5.27 27.13
N GLU A 85 -14.13 -6.09 27.38
CA GLU A 85 -15.31 -5.67 28.16
C GLU A 85 -14.97 -5.17 29.57
N TRP A 86 -13.93 -5.70 30.20
CA TRP A 86 -13.50 -5.24 31.52
C TRP A 86 -13.03 -3.77 31.50
N LEU A 87 -12.39 -3.31 30.42
CA LEU A 87 -11.90 -1.94 30.31
C LEU A 87 -13.05 -0.98 30.01
N LYS A 88 -14.02 -1.37 29.17
CA LYS A 88 -15.23 -0.57 28.91
C LYS A 88 -16.02 -0.30 30.18
N LYS A 89 -16.08 -1.26 31.11
CA LYS A 89 -16.78 -1.13 32.40
C LYS A 89 -16.12 -0.14 33.37
N LEU A 90 -14.84 0.19 33.19
CA LEU A 90 -14.11 1.15 34.03
C LEU A 90 -14.19 2.59 33.53
N THR A 91 -14.53 2.77 32.25
CA THR A 91 -14.58 4.07 31.57
C THR A 91 -16.00 4.61 31.36
N ASN A 92 -17.02 3.86 31.78
CA ASN A 92 -18.43 4.23 31.78
C ASN A 92 -18.87 4.64 33.19
#